data_AF-A0A7K2LZK1-F1
#
_entry.id   AF-A0A7K2LZK1-F1
#
_cell.length_a   1.000
_cell.length_b   1.000
_cell.length_c   1.000
_cell.angle_alpha   90.00
_cell.angle_beta   90.00
_cell.angle_gamma   90.00
#
_symmetry.space_group_name_H-M   'P 1'
#
loop_
_entity.id
_entity.type
_entity.pdbx_description
1 polymer ?
#
loop_
_entity_poly.entity_id
_entity_poly.type
_entity_poly.pdbx_seq_one_letter_code
_entity_poly.pdbx_strand_id
1 'polypeptide(L)' 'RLRRALGADAVASDEGGYRLTAAADDIDLHRFERLTGEGLAALADGDAEKAAAVLDDALALWRDPALSDLPD' A
#
# COMPACT_ATOMS: atom_id res chain seq x y z
N ARG A 1 21.20 3.29 8.95
CA ARG A 1 20.62 4.52 8.34
C ARG A 1 19.09 4.47 8.35
N LEU A 2 18.45 3.34 8.02
CA LEU A 2 16.98 3.19 8.03
C LEU A 2 16.29 3.54 9.37
N ARG A 3 16.73 3.00 10.51
CA ARG A 3 16.19 3.35 11.85
C ARG A 3 16.25 4.84 12.21
N ARG A 4 17.18 5.59 11.62
CA ARG A 4 17.26 7.04 11.84
C ARG A 4 16.23 7.79 10.99
N ALA A 5 15.91 7.26 9.80
CA ALA A 5 14.95 7.87 8.89
C ALA A 5 13.49 7.52 9.25
N LEU A 6 13.24 6.30 9.71
CA LEU A 6 11.90 5.77 9.98
C LEU A 6 11.53 5.71 11.48
N GLY A 7 12.48 5.96 12.38
CA GLY A 7 12.32 5.73 13.81
C GLY A 7 12.93 4.41 14.28
N ALA A 8 13.32 4.36 15.56
CA ALA A 8 14.08 3.25 16.12
C ALA A 8 13.28 1.93 16.09
N ASP A 9 11.97 2.01 16.33
CA ASP A 9 11.08 0.86 16.46
C ASP A 9 10.52 0.36 15.12
N ALA A 10 10.73 1.11 14.03
CA ALA A 10 10.29 0.73 12.69
C ALA A 10 11.07 -0.46 12.11
N VAL A 11 12.26 -0.76 12.64
CA VAL A 11 13.07 -1.92 12.22
C VAL A 11 13.47 -2.74 13.44
N ALA A 12 12.67 -3.76 13.74
CA ALA A 12 12.97 -4.72 14.78
C ALA A 12 14.12 -5.65 14.35
N SER A 13 15.02 -5.94 15.27
CA SER A 13 15.95 -7.08 15.13
C SER A 13 15.23 -8.32 15.64
N ASP A 14 15.30 -9.41 14.88
CA ASP A 14 14.64 -10.69 15.19
C ASP A 14 15.62 -11.84 14.99
N GLU A 15 15.31 -13.04 15.50
CA GLU A 15 16.12 -14.21 15.23
C GLU A 15 16.14 -14.48 13.72
N GLY A 16 17.33 -14.44 13.12
CA GLY A 16 17.52 -14.63 11.68
C GLY A 16 17.44 -13.38 10.83
N GLY A 17 17.27 -12.17 11.39
CA GLY A 17 17.41 -10.94 10.61
C GLY A 17 16.70 -9.71 11.16
N TYR A 18 16.02 -9.00 10.27
CA TYR A 18 15.33 -7.75 10.56
C TYR A 18 13.89 -7.79 10.04
N ARG A 19 12.98 -7.15 10.78
CA ARG A 19 11.57 -7.00 10.42
C ARG A 19 11.21 -5.53 10.36
N LEU A 20 10.54 -5.11 9.28
CA LEU A 20 9.93 -3.79 9.20
C LEU A 20 8.60 -3.80 9.95
N THR A 21 8.43 -2.90 10.90
CA THR A 21 7.18 -2.68 11.61
C THR A 21 6.40 -1.60 10.87
N ALA A 22 5.46 -2.02 10.02
CA ALA A 22 4.58 -1.13 9.27
C ALA A 22 3.15 -1.66 9.35
N ALA A 23 2.17 -0.77 9.44
CA ALA A 23 0.77 -1.12 9.26
C ALA A 23 0.49 -1.37 7.77
N ALA A 24 -0.58 -2.10 7.47
CA ALA A 24 -0.97 -2.34 6.08
C ALA A 24 -1.20 -1.00 5.33
N ASP A 25 -1.84 -0.03 5.97
CA ASP A 25 -2.09 1.28 5.37
C ASP A 25 -0.82 2.16 5.23
N ASP A 26 0.32 1.76 5.78
CA ASP A 26 1.60 2.43 5.50
C ASP A 26 2.18 2.05 4.13
N ILE A 27 1.66 0.97 3.52
CA ILE A 27 2.12 0.42 2.24
C ILE A 27 1.05 0.67 1.17
N ASP A 28 1.43 1.37 0.10
CA ASP A 28 0.53 1.70 -1.01
C ASP A 28 -0.07 0.45 -1.68
N LEU A 29 0.69 -0.64 -1.81
CA LEU A 29 0.20 -1.92 -2.33
C LEU A 29 -1.02 -2.45 -1.55
N HIS A 30 -0.96 -2.46 -0.21
CA HIS A 30 -2.07 -2.98 0.60
C HIS A 30 -3.29 -2.04 0.57
N ARG A 31 -3.06 -0.72 0.50
CA ARG A 31 -4.13 0.25 0.28
C ARG A 31 -4.81 0.03 -1.08
N PHE A 32 -4.02 -0.20 -2.12
CA PHE A 32 -4.51 -0.48 -3.47
C PHE A 32 -5.38 -1.74 -3.51
N GLU A 33 -4.91 -2.84 -2.90
CA GLU A 33 -5.66 -4.09 -2.82
C GLU A 33 -7.00 -3.91 -2.09
N ARG A 34 -6.99 -3.20 -0.97
CA ARG A 34 -8.21 -2.90 -0.21
C ARG A 34 -9.20 -2.07 -1.02
N LEU A 35 -8.75 -0.96 -1.61
CA LEU A 35 -9.61 -0.08 -2.42
C LEU A 35 -10.15 -0.81 -3.65
N THR A 36 -9.33 -1.62 -4.31
CA THR A 36 -9.77 -2.44 -5.44
C THR A 36 -10.88 -3.42 -5.01
N GLY A 37 -10.70 -4.08 -3.85
CA GLY A 37 -11.73 -4.94 -3.28
C GLY A 37 -13.04 -4.20 -2.97
N GLU A 38 -12.95 -3.01 -2.38
CA GLU A 38 -14.10 -2.15 -2.08
C GLU A 38 -14.83 -1.68 -3.35
N GLY A 39 -14.08 -1.27 -4.38
CA GLY A 39 -14.63 -0.83 -5.66
C GLY A 39 -15.33 -1.97 -6.42
N LEU A 40 -14.72 -3.17 -6.43
CA LEU A 40 -15.34 -4.35 -7.03
C LEU A 40 -16.60 -4.79 -6.30
N ALA A 41 -16.63 -4.70 -4.96
CA ALA A 41 -17.83 -4.96 -4.17
C ALA A 41 -18.94 -3.96 -4.47
N ALA A 42 -18.63 -2.65 -4.53
CA ALA A 42 -19.60 -1.62 -4.89
C ALA A 42 -20.19 -1.84 -6.29
N LEU A 43 -19.36 -2.26 -7.25
CA LEU A 43 -19.83 -2.59 -8.59
C LEU A 43 -20.76 -3.81 -8.60
N ALA A 44 -20.45 -4.84 -7.82
CA ALA A 44 -21.30 -6.03 -7.67
C ALA A 44 -22.67 -5.68 -7.03
N ASP A 45 -22.69 -4.68 -6.15
CA ASP A 45 -23.90 -4.16 -5.50
C ASP A 45 -24.69 -3.16 -6.38
N GLY A 46 -24.20 -2.85 -7.59
CA GLY A 46 -24.84 -1.95 -8.54
C GLY A 46 -24.56 -0.46 -8.31
N ASP A 47 -23.66 -0.12 -7.39
CA ASP A 47 -23.22 1.25 -7.11
C ASP A 47 -22.00 1.62 -7.95
N ALA A 48 -22.25 1.91 -9.23
CA ALA A 48 -21.21 2.24 -10.19
C ALA A 48 -20.49 3.57 -9.88
N GLU A 49 -21.19 4.54 -9.27
CA GLU A 49 -20.60 5.85 -8.92
C GLU A 49 -19.57 5.69 -7.81
N LYS A 50 -19.91 4.95 -6.75
CA LYS A 50 -18.95 4.62 -5.69
C LYS A 50 -17.80 3.77 -6.21
N ALA A 51 -18.08 2.77 -7.04
CA ALA A 51 -17.04 1.93 -7.62
C ALA A 51 -16.01 2.75 -8.40
N ALA A 52 -16.46 3.68 -9.24
CA ALA A 52 -15.58 4.57 -10.00
C ALA A 52 -14.72 5.43 -9.07
N ALA A 53 -15.32 6.10 -8.09
CA ALA A 53 -14.58 6.95 -7.15
C ALA A 53 -13.49 6.19 -6.38
N VAL A 54 -13.83 5.00 -5.86
CA VAL A 54 -12.90 4.18 -5.06
C VAL A 54 -11.77 3.60 -5.93
N LEU A 55 -12.07 3.20 -7.17
CA LEU A 55 -11.07 2.67 -8.09
C LEU A 55 -10.13 3.77 -8.59
N ASP A 56 -10.61 5.00 -8.78
CA ASP A 56 -9.77 6.16 -9.09
C ASP A 56 -8.81 6.45 -7.93
N ASP A 57 -9.28 6.39 -6.68
CA ASP A 57 -8.42 6.53 -5.49
C ASP A 57 -7.36 5.42 -5.42
N ALA A 58 -7.69 4.19 -5.83
CA ALA A 58 -6.73 3.10 -5.91
C ALA A 58 -5.64 3.39 -6.96
N LEU A 59 -6.04 3.77 -8.17
CA LEU A 59 -5.11 4.07 -9.25
C LEU A 59 -4.21 5.27 -8.94
N ALA A 60 -4.71 6.26 -8.20
CA ALA A 60 -3.94 7.42 -7.77
C ALA A 60 -2.75 7.08 -6.83
N LEU A 61 -2.69 5.87 -6.28
CA LEU A 61 -1.54 5.40 -5.49
C LEU A 61 -0.31 5.13 -6.37
N TRP A 62 -0.51 4.86 -7.66
CA TRP A 62 0.58 4.60 -8.61
C TRP A 62 1.19 5.92 -9.09
N ARG A 63 2.49 6.08 -8.83
CA ARG A 63 3.26 7.27 -9.22
C ARG A 63 4.16 7.01 -10.42
N ASP A 64 4.83 5.86 -10.40
CA ASP A 64 5.81 5.39 -11.37
C ASP A 64 5.75 3.85 -11.45
N PRO A 65 6.47 3.18 -12.36
CA PRO A 65 6.66 1.74 -12.28
C PRO A 65 7.13 1.31 -10.88
N ALA A 66 6.71 0.12 -10.45
CA ALA A 66 7.10 -0.39 -9.15
C ALA A 66 8.63 -0.43 -9.02
N LEU A 67 9.15 0.15 -7.93
CA LEU A 67 10.57 0.22 -7.60
C LEU A 67 11.45 0.95 -8.64
N SER A 68 10.89 1.96 -9.32
CA SER A 68 11.56 2.72 -10.39
C SER A 68 12.85 3.43 -9.99
N ASP A 69 13.08 3.65 -8.69
CA ASP A 69 14.27 4.31 -8.14
C ASP A 69 15.34 3.33 -7.64
N LEU A 70 15.10 2.02 -7.74
CA LEU A 70 16.08 0.99 -7.41
C LEU A 70 16.91 0.61 -8.65
N PRO A 71 18.23 0.37 -8.48
CA PRO A 71 19.05 -0.19 -9.55
C PRO A 71 18.66 -1.64 -9.86
N ASP A 72 18.88 -2.06 -11.10
CA ASP A 72 18.73 -3.45 -11.56
C ASP A 72 19.66 -4.43 -10.82
#